data_AF-A0A838UQ80-F1
#
_entry.id   AF-A0A838UQ80-F1
#
_cell.length_a   1.000
_cell.length_b   1.000
_cell.length_c   1.000
_cell.angle_alpha   90.00
_cell.angle_beta   90.00
_cell.angle_gamma   90.00
#
_symmetry.space_group_name_H-M   'P 1'
#
loop_
_entity.id
_entity.type
_entity.pdbx_description
1 polymer ?
#
loop_
_entity_poly.entity_id
_entity_poly.type
_entity_poly.pdbx_seq_one_letter_code
_entity_poly.pdbx_strand_id
1 'polypeptide(L)' 'MDDGRLAELRRFVQAVRRDEAAMRAGLDLPWSQGQIEGQMTRLKLIKRQGYGRAKLQVLRQRVLHS' A
#
# COMPACT_ATOMS: atom_id res chain seq x y z
N MET A 1 25.77 0.95 -21.79
CA MET A 1 24.66 0.10 -21.33
C MET A 1 24.42 0.39 -19.84
N ASP A 2 23.80 1.53 -19.53
CA ASP A 2 23.40 1.95 -18.16
C ASP A 2 22.14 2.85 -18.15
N ASP A 3 21.59 3.20 -19.33
CA ASP A 3 20.49 4.17 -19.47
C ASP A 3 19.19 3.73 -18.79
N GLY A 4 18.94 2.42 -18.70
CA GLY A 4 17.78 1.88 -18.00
C GLY A 4 17.78 2.22 -16.51
N ARG A 5 18.93 2.07 -15.86
CA ARG A 5 19.09 2.36 -14.42
C ARG A 5 18.99 3.85 -14.13
N LEU A 6 19.56 4.69 -15.01
CA LEU A 6 19.40 6.15 -14.94
C LEU A 6 17.93 6.56 -15.13
N ALA A 7 17.20 5.90 -16.02
CA ALA A 7 15.78 6.15 -16.22
C ALA A 7 14.92 5.74 -15.01
N GLU A 8 15.21 4.60 -14.36
CA GLU A 8 14.54 4.18 -13.12
C GLU A 8 14.80 5.17 -11.98
N LEU A 9 16.05 5.60 -11.79
CA LEU A 9 16.41 6.58 -10.77
C LEU A 9 15.68 7.92 -10.99
N ARG A 10 15.62 8.40 -12.24
CA ARG A 10 14.88 9.63 -12.57
C ARG A 10 13.39 9.50 -12.23
N ARG A 11 12.76 8.35 -12.54
CA ARG A 11 11.35 8.11 -12.19
C ARG A 11 11.14 8.07 -10.69
N PHE A 12 12.04 7.42 -9.95
CA PHE A 12 11.99 7.39 -8.49
C PHE A 12 12.05 8.79 -7.89
N VAL A 13 13.03 9.61 -8.30
CA VAL A 13 13.16 11.00 -7.82
C VAL A 13 11.92 11.83 -8.14
N GLN A 14 11.33 11.65 -9.33
CA GLN A 14 10.08 12.33 -9.70
C GLN A 14 8.90 11.91 -8.82
N ALA A 15 8.80 10.62 -8.48
CA ALA A 15 7.76 10.12 -7.58
C ALA A 15 7.93 10.71 -6.17
N VAL A 16 9.15 10.69 -5.61
CA VAL A 16 9.44 11.27 -4.29
C VAL A 16 9.10 12.77 -4.25
N ARG A 17 9.49 13.53 -5.29
CA ARG A 17 9.14 14.97 -5.37
C ARG A 17 7.64 15.21 -5.45
N ARG A 18 6.90 14.34 -6.13
CA ARG A 18 5.43 14.43 -6.21
C ARG A 18 4.77 14.20 -4.85
N ASP A 19 5.34 13.30 -4.05
CA ASP A 19 4.79 12.89 -2.76
C ASP A 19 5.37 13.68 -1.56
N GLU A 20 6.15 14.74 -1.81
CA GLU A 20 6.82 15.53 -0.78
C GLU A 20 5.85 16.03 0.32
N ALA A 21 4.68 16.51 -0.07
CA ALA A 21 3.67 17.01 0.88
C ALA A 21 3.18 15.91 1.84
N ALA A 22 2.98 14.69 1.32
CA ALA A 22 2.57 13.55 2.14
C ALA A 22 3.70 13.11 3.09
N MET A 23 4.96 13.13 2.62
CA MET A 23 6.12 12.85 3.46
C MET A 23 6.27 13.85 4.59
N ARG A 24 6.18 15.16 4.30
CA ARG A 24 6.22 16.22 5.32
C ARG A 24 5.11 16.02 6.34
N ALA A 25 3.87 15.80 5.90
CA ALA A 25 2.75 15.52 6.79
C ALA A 25 2.99 14.28 7.67
N GLY A 26 3.62 13.23 7.15
CA GLY A 26 3.97 12.03 7.92
C GLY A 26 5.08 12.24 8.97
N LEU A 27 5.89 13.30 8.83
CA LEU A 27 6.93 13.68 9.80
C LEU A 27 6.42 14.71 10.81
N ASP A 28 5.61 15.67 10.35
CA ASP A 28 5.15 16.82 11.14
C ASP A 28 3.94 16.48 12.00
N LEU A 29 3.10 15.54 11.56
CA LEU A 29 1.88 15.16 12.28
C LEU A 29 2.11 13.92 13.17
N PRO A 30 1.43 13.83 14.32
CA PRO A 30 1.54 12.67 15.20
C PRO A 30 0.80 11.43 14.67
N TRP A 31 0.16 11.52 13.51
CA TRP A 31 -0.69 10.48 12.95
C TRP A 31 0.11 9.53 12.04
N SER A 32 -0.05 8.22 12.23
CA SER A 32 0.57 7.20 11.39
C SER A 32 -0.45 6.53 10.47
N GLN A 33 -0.03 6.20 9.24
CA GLN A 33 -0.81 5.35 8.32
C GLN A 33 -0.77 3.86 8.71
N GLY A 34 0.00 3.48 9.75
CA GLY A 34 0.22 2.08 10.13
C GLY A 34 -1.06 1.30 10.41
N GLN A 35 -2.09 1.92 11.00
CA GLN A 35 -3.37 1.25 11.23
C GLN A 35 -4.07 0.91 9.90
N ILE A 36 -4.06 1.84 8.94
CA ILE A 36 -4.65 1.64 7.61
C ILE A 36 -3.88 0.55 6.86
N GLU A 37 -2.55 0.59 6.89
CA GLU A 37 -1.68 -0.41 6.28
C GLU A 37 -1.87 -1.81 6.89
N GLY A 38 -2.05 -1.88 8.22
CA GLY A 38 -2.37 -3.10 8.94
C GLY A 38 -3.69 -3.70 8.47
N GLN A 39 -4.75 -2.89 8.37
CA GLN A 39 -6.05 -3.34 7.85
C GLN A 39 -5.96 -3.79 6.38
N MET A 40 -5.23 -3.06 5.53
CA MET A 40 -4.99 -3.48 4.15
C MET A 40 -4.23 -4.80 4.06
N THR A 41 -3.24 -5.00 4.94
CA THR A 41 -2.44 -6.23 4.99
C THR A 41 -3.30 -7.42 5.41
N ARG A 42 -4.12 -7.27 6.46
CA ARG A 42 -5.11 -8.28 6.88
C ARG A 42 -6.09 -8.61 5.76
N LEU A 43 -6.64 -7.60 5.08
CA LEU A 43 -7.56 -7.80 3.95
C LEU A 43 -6.89 -8.58 2.80
N LYS A 44 -5.66 -8.19 2.42
CA LYS A 44 -4.89 -8.89 1.38
C LYS A 44 -4.61 -10.34 1.77
N LEU A 45 -4.30 -10.60 3.04
CA LEU A 45 -4.07 -11.95 3.57
C LEU A 45 -5.33 -12.81 3.44
N ILE A 46 -6.48 -12.35 3.92
CA ILE A 46 -7.76 -13.08 3.84
C ILE A 46 -8.12 -13.38 2.37
N LYS A 47 -7.96 -12.39 1.48
CA LYS A 47 -8.21 -12.58 0.04
C LYS A 47 -7.27 -13.65 -0.56
N ARG A 48 -6.00 -13.67 -0.15
CA ARG A 48 -4.99 -14.65 -0.60
C ARG A 48 -5.28 -16.05 -0.09
N GLN A 49 -5.77 -16.21 1.15
CA GLN A 49 -6.27 -17.49 1.67
C GLN A 49 -7.48 -18.02 0.87
N GLY A 50 -8.24 -17.14 0.21
CA GLY A 50 -9.29 -17.51 -0.74
C GLY A 50 -8.80 -17.77 -2.16
N TYR A 51 -7.48 -17.80 -2.40
CA TYR A 51 -6.84 -17.92 -3.71
C TYR A 51 -7.39 -16.93 -4.76
N GLY A 52 -7.84 -15.75 -4.32
CA GLY A 52 -8.49 -14.77 -5.19
C GLY A 52 -9.88 -15.14 -5.70
N ARG A 53 -10.44 -16.30 -5.29
CA ARG A 53 -11.75 -16.80 -5.75
C ARG A 53 -12.93 -16.35 -4.89
N ALA A 54 -12.67 -15.76 -3.73
CA ALA A 54 -13.71 -15.23 -2.86
C ALA A 54 -14.36 -13.98 -3.49
N LYS A 55 -15.65 -14.07 -3.85
CA LYS A 55 -16.48 -12.89 -4.21
C LYS A 55 -16.65 -11.97 -2.99
N LEU A 56 -17.02 -10.71 -3.22
CA LEU A 56 -17.11 -9.68 -2.17
C LEU A 56 -17.93 -10.13 -0.94
N GLN A 57 -19.05 -10.82 -1.15
CA GLN A 57 -19.90 -11.36 -0.07
C GLN A 57 -19.11 -12.28 0.87
N VAL A 58 -18.37 -13.25 0.29
CA VAL A 58 -17.54 -14.20 1.05
C VAL A 58 -16.37 -13.49 1.73
N LEU A 59 -15.73 -12.55 1.04
CA LEU A 59 -14.63 -11.78 1.61
C LEU A 59 -15.08 -10.94 2.81
N ARG A 60 -16.25 -10.29 2.71
CA ARG A 60 -16.85 -9.52 3.80
C ARG A 60 -17.15 -10.40 5.01
N GLN A 61 -17.78 -11.56 4.80
CA GLN A 61 -18.03 -12.52 5.88
C GLN A 61 -16.74 -12.92 6.59
N ARG A 62 -15.68 -13.24 5.84
CA ARG A 62 -14.39 -13.58 6.45
C ARG A 62 -13.76 -12.41 7.21
N VAL A 63 -13.84 -11.18 6.70
CA VAL A 63 -13.27 -9.99 7.37
C VAL A 63 -13.98 -9.64 8.67
N LEU A 64 -15.31 -9.80 8.73
CA LEU A 64 -16.12 -9.47 9.92
C LEU A 64 -16.03 -10.54 11.02
N HIS A 65 -15.77 -11.79 10.66
CA HIS A 65 -15.77 -12.93 11.58
C HIS A 65 -14.38 -13.54 11.80
N SER A 66 -13.29 -12.83 11.49
CA SER A 66 -11.91 -13.27 11.73
C SER A 66 -11.20 -12.46 12.80
#